data_AF-A0A915ECM6-F1
#
_entry.id   AF-A0A915ECM6-F1
#
_cell.length_a   1.000
_cell.length_b   1.000
_cell.length_c   1.000
_cell.angle_alpha   90.00
_cell.angle_beta   90.00
_cell.angle_gamma   90.00
#
_symmetry.space_group_name_H-M   'P 1'
#
loop_
_entity.id
_entity.type
_entity.pdbx_description
1 polymer ?
#
loop_
_entity_poly.entity_id
_entity_poly.type
_entity_poly.pdbx_seq_one_letter_code
_entity_poly.pdbx_strand_id
1 'polypeptide(L)'
;MALLTDSEVLRNLAHILKTNVSACKSIGAPFFAQLKRILNDMLSIYQVTSGNLNKAVNEHGEAILKQPLLKTMRVVKKEILTLLSTWIAHAFESRSDTPLVSPAAVIEHVIQPLFATVLADYEMNVPAAREPKVLSLLSISIVSLKASILDDINFTSLHM
;
A
#
# COMPACT_ATOMS: atom_id res chain seq x y z
N MET A 1 -4.97 -22.73 1.86
CA MET A 1 -3.77 -22.01 1.37
C MET A 1 -3.50 -22.16 -0.15
N ALA A 2 -4.29 -22.94 -0.92
CA ALA A 2 -4.08 -23.11 -2.39
C ALA A 2 -4.73 -22.02 -3.28
N LEU A 3 -5.49 -21.08 -2.70
CA LEU A 3 -6.28 -20.13 -3.47
C LEU A 3 -5.42 -19.03 -4.12
N LEU A 4 -4.39 -18.55 -3.43
CA LEU A 4 -3.50 -17.47 -3.91
C LEU A 4 -2.36 -17.97 -4.82
N THR A 5 -2.49 -19.18 -5.34
CA THR A 5 -1.66 -19.74 -6.43
C THR A 5 -2.47 -19.98 -7.70
N ASP A 6 -3.79 -19.73 -7.66
CA ASP A 6 -4.66 -19.81 -8.82
C ASP A 6 -4.55 -18.53 -9.69
N SER A 7 -4.28 -18.73 -10.98
CA SER A 7 -4.05 -17.63 -11.93
C SER A 7 -5.29 -16.77 -12.19
N GLU A 8 -6.48 -17.38 -12.17
CA GLU A 8 -7.75 -16.67 -12.36
C GLU A 8 -8.08 -15.83 -11.13
N VAL A 9 -7.92 -16.40 -9.93
CA VAL A 9 -8.14 -15.67 -8.68
C VAL A 9 -7.20 -14.47 -8.59
N LEU A 10 -5.91 -14.64 -8.85
CA LEU A 10 -4.94 -13.54 -8.80
C LEU A 10 -5.25 -12.45 -9.83
N ARG A 11 -5.75 -12.82 -11.01
CA ARG A 11 -6.18 -11.87 -12.04
C ARG A 11 -7.40 -11.07 -11.58
N ASN A 12 -8.39 -11.75 -11.02
CA ASN A 12 -9.59 -11.11 -10.48
C ASN A 12 -9.25 -10.17 -9.32
N LEU A 13 -8.34 -10.58 -8.42
CA LEU A 13 -7.82 -9.72 -7.36
C LEU A 13 -7.13 -8.47 -7.91
N ALA A 14 -6.28 -8.62 -8.93
CA ALA A 14 -5.63 -7.48 -9.58
C ALA A 14 -6.66 -6.51 -10.20
N HIS A 15 -7.74 -7.02 -10.81
CA HIS A 15 -8.83 -6.19 -11.32
C HIS A 15 -9.58 -5.45 -10.22
N ILE A 16 -9.94 -6.14 -9.13
CA ILE A 16 -10.61 -5.54 -7.97
C ILE A 16 -9.76 -4.41 -7.38
N LEU A 17 -8.45 -4.65 -7.20
CA LEU A 17 -7.52 -3.64 -6.68
C LEU A 17 -7.43 -2.43 -7.61
N LYS A 18 -7.32 -2.63 -8.92
CA LYS A 18 -7.33 -1.53 -9.91
C LYS A 18 -8.60 -0.70 -9.87
N THR A 19 -9.76 -1.34 -9.70
CA THR A 19 -11.03 -0.63 -9.52
C THR A 19 -11.01 0.22 -8.25
N ASN A 20 -10.48 -0.31 -7.14
CA ASN A 20 -10.33 0.46 -5.91
C ASN A 20 -9.33 1.61 -6.06
N VAL A 21 -8.22 1.43 -6.80
CA VAL A 21 -7.28 2.52 -7.12
C VAL A 21 -7.99 3.64 -7.87
N SER A 22 -8.74 3.30 -8.92
CA SER A 22 -9.51 4.28 -9.69
C SER A 22 -10.55 5.01 -8.84
N ALA A 23 -11.33 4.27 -8.03
CA ALA A 23 -12.31 4.86 -7.12
C ALA A 23 -11.65 5.78 -6.09
N CYS A 24 -10.56 5.34 -5.46
CA CYS A 24 -9.80 6.12 -4.49
C CYS A 24 -9.26 7.42 -5.10
N LYS A 25 -8.74 7.37 -6.33
CA LYS A 25 -8.23 8.55 -7.03
C LYS A 25 -9.34 9.58 -7.31
N SER A 26 -10.56 9.13 -7.61
CA SER A 26 -11.70 10.01 -7.84
C SER A 26 -12.32 10.55 -6.56
N ILE A 27 -12.38 9.74 -5.50
CA ILE A 27 -13.03 10.09 -4.23
C ILE A 27 -12.11 10.90 -3.31
N GLY A 28 -10.82 10.56 -3.24
CA GLY A 28 -9.85 11.20 -2.34
C GLY A 28 -9.97 10.73 -0.89
N ALA A 29 -9.74 11.64 0.07
CA ALA A 29 -9.71 11.36 1.50
C ALA A 29 -10.93 10.57 2.04
N PRO A 30 -12.20 10.85 1.63
CA PRO A 30 -13.38 10.10 2.07
C PRO A 30 -13.35 8.60 1.76
N PHE A 31 -12.49 8.14 0.84
CA PHE A 31 -12.29 6.72 0.57
C PHE A 31 -11.77 5.93 1.78
N PHE A 32 -11.35 6.62 2.86
CA PHE A 32 -10.89 5.99 4.10
C PHE A 32 -11.85 4.94 4.67
N ALA A 33 -13.17 5.18 4.59
CA ALA A 33 -14.17 4.23 5.09
C ALA A 33 -14.08 2.88 4.37
N GLN A 34 -13.85 2.89 3.06
CA GLN A 34 -13.63 1.67 2.28
C GLN A 34 -12.25 1.10 2.57
N LEU A 35 -11.21 1.93 2.60
CA LEU A 35 -9.84 1.49 2.86
C LEU A 35 -9.74 0.72 4.19
N LYS A 36 -10.31 1.26 5.26
CA LYS A 36 -10.30 0.64 6.60
C LYS A 36 -10.93 -0.76 6.60
N ARG A 37 -11.95 -1.00 5.76
CA ARG A 37 -12.62 -2.30 5.66
C ARG A 37 -11.74 -3.36 5.00
N ILE A 38 -10.92 -2.96 4.03
CA ILE A 38 -10.13 -3.90 3.21
C ILE A 38 -8.64 -3.94 3.57
N LEU A 39 -8.15 -3.03 4.43
CA LEU A 39 -6.72 -2.86 4.73
C LEU A 39 -6.05 -4.15 5.21
N ASN A 40 -6.59 -4.79 6.25
CA ASN A 40 -5.99 -5.99 6.84
C ASN A 40 -5.97 -7.16 5.86
N ASP A 41 -7.03 -7.31 5.06
CA ASP A 41 -7.09 -8.34 4.02
C ASP A 41 -6.06 -8.08 2.93
N MET A 42 -5.91 -6.82 2.51
CA MET A 42 -4.87 -6.43 1.54
C MET A 42 -3.46 -6.71 2.07
N LEU A 43 -3.16 -6.37 3.32
CA LEU A 43 -1.85 -6.66 3.92
C LEU A 43 -1.59 -8.16 4.03
N SER A 44 -2.61 -8.93 4.39
CA SER A 44 -2.53 -10.41 4.44
C SER A 44 -2.29 -11.00 3.04
N ILE A 45 -3.01 -10.51 2.02
CA ILE A 45 -2.79 -10.91 0.62
C ILE A 45 -1.38 -10.55 0.16
N TYR A 46 -0.89 -9.35 0.50
CA TYR A 46 0.48 -8.94 0.19
C TYR A 46 1.50 -9.91 0.77
N GLN A 47 1.39 -10.22 2.07
CA GLN A 47 2.30 -11.12 2.78
C GLN A 47 2.31 -12.53 2.17
N VAL A 48 1.13 -13.13 1.97
CA VAL A 48 1.02 -14.49 1.40
C VAL A 48 1.58 -14.52 -0.03
N THR A 49 1.25 -13.52 -0.84
CA THR A 49 1.72 -13.42 -2.23
C THR A 49 3.24 -13.26 -2.28
N SER A 50 3.80 -12.46 -1.38
CA SER A 50 5.25 -12.29 -1.30
C SER A 50 5.98 -13.53 -0.80
N GLY A 51 5.43 -14.20 0.22
CA GLY A 51 5.95 -15.49 0.70
C GLY A 51 6.00 -16.54 -0.40
N ASN A 52 4.96 -16.59 -1.24
CA ASN A 52 4.92 -17.49 -2.41
C ASN A 52 5.99 -17.14 -3.45
N LEU A 53 6.20 -15.84 -3.74
CA LEU A 53 7.26 -15.38 -4.63
C LEU A 53 8.64 -15.79 -4.11
N ASN A 54 8.91 -15.55 -2.82
CA ASN A 54 10.18 -15.87 -2.19
C ASN A 54 10.45 -17.37 -2.16
N LYS A 55 9.42 -18.17 -1.84
CA LYS A 55 9.51 -19.62 -1.91
C LYS A 55 9.89 -20.10 -3.31
N ALA A 56 9.21 -19.61 -4.35
CA ALA A 56 9.49 -20.00 -5.73
C ALA A 56 10.90 -19.58 -6.18
N VAL A 57 11.36 -18.38 -5.79
CA VAL A 57 12.72 -17.92 -6.07
C VAL A 57 13.77 -18.78 -5.36
N ASN A 58 13.53 -19.15 -4.10
CA ASN A 58 14.45 -20.01 -3.35
C ASN A 58 14.52 -21.43 -3.94
N GLU A 59 13.42 -21.95 -4.48
CA GLU A 59 13.35 -23.30 -5.06
C GLU A 59 13.86 -23.37 -6.51
N HIS A 60 13.68 -22.31 -7.30
CA HIS A 60 13.91 -22.34 -8.76
C HIS A 60 14.84 -21.25 -9.29
N GLY A 61 15.38 -20.41 -8.41
CA GLY A 61 16.21 -19.26 -8.76
C GLY A 61 15.42 -18.08 -9.35
N GLU A 62 16.10 -16.95 -9.55
CA GLU A 62 15.45 -15.68 -9.95
C GLU A 62 14.76 -15.72 -11.32
N ALA A 63 15.17 -16.63 -12.21
CA ALA A 63 14.60 -16.76 -13.55
C ALA A 63 13.10 -17.07 -13.54
N ILE A 64 12.61 -17.71 -12.46
CA ILE A 64 11.20 -18.07 -12.27
C ILE A 64 10.28 -16.85 -12.23
N LEU A 65 10.79 -15.68 -11.83
CA LEU A 65 10.03 -14.42 -11.77
C LEU A 65 9.47 -13.99 -13.13
N LYS A 66 9.96 -14.57 -14.23
CA LYS A 66 9.46 -14.33 -15.60
C LYS A 66 8.16 -15.09 -15.91
N GLN A 67 7.80 -16.10 -15.12
CA GLN A 67 6.60 -16.90 -15.34
C GLN A 67 5.32 -16.05 -15.17
N PRO A 68 4.26 -16.31 -15.98
CA PRO A 68 3.04 -15.52 -15.94
C PRO A 68 2.38 -15.44 -14.56
N LEU A 69 2.35 -16.55 -13.81
CA LEU A 69 1.74 -16.60 -12.49
C LEU A 69 2.43 -15.63 -11.51
N LEU A 70 3.76 -15.67 -11.44
CA LEU A 70 4.55 -14.81 -10.55
C LEU A 70 4.50 -13.34 -10.98
N LYS A 71 4.40 -13.08 -12.29
CA LYS A 71 4.12 -11.72 -12.78
C LYS A 71 2.78 -11.20 -12.27
N THR A 72 1.71 -12.01 -12.30
CA THR A 72 0.41 -11.61 -11.75
C THR A 72 0.47 -11.38 -10.24
N MET A 73 1.18 -12.23 -9.49
CA MET A 73 1.43 -12.03 -8.06
C MET A 73 2.10 -10.67 -7.78
N ARG A 74 3.13 -10.31 -8.57
CA ARG A 74 3.78 -9.00 -8.46
C ARG A 74 2.84 -7.84 -8.79
N VAL A 75 1.96 -8.01 -9.79
CA VAL A 75 0.91 -7.02 -10.09
C VAL A 75 0.00 -6.83 -8.88
N VAL A 76 -0.48 -7.89 -8.24
CA VAL A 76 -1.31 -7.79 -7.03
C VAL A 76 -0.60 -7.00 -5.92
N LYS A 77 0.66 -7.34 -5.61
CA LYS A 77 1.47 -6.58 -4.63
C LYS A 77 1.56 -5.10 -5.01
N LYS A 78 1.86 -4.80 -6.27
CA LYS A 78 2.00 -3.43 -6.77
C LYS A 78 0.69 -2.63 -6.70
N GLU A 79 -0.44 -3.25 -7.01
CA GLU A 79 -1.75 -2.58 -6.96
C GLU A 79 -2.17 -2.27 -5.51
N ILE A 80 -1.88 -3.14 -4.55
CA ILE A 80 -2.06 -2.84 -3.10
C ILE A 80 -1.24 -1.61 -2.70
N LEU A 81 0.06 -1.59 -3.02
CA LEU A 81 0.92 -0.45 -2.73
C LEU A 81 0.45 0.82 -3.44
N THR A 82 -0.09 0.69 -4.65
CA THR A 82 -0.61 1.81 -5.42
C THR A 82 -1.85 2.39 -4.78
N LEU A 83 -2.81 1.56 -4.36
CA LEU A 83 -4.01 2.01 -3.66
C LEU A 83 -3.67 2.76 -2.37
N LEU A 84 -2.78 2.20 -1.57
CA LEU A 84 -2.34 2.81 -0.31
C LEU A 84 -1.60 4.13 -0.56
N SER A 85 -0.71 4.16 -1.56
CA SER A 85 -0.02 5.39 -1.96
C SER A 85 -1.02 6.46 -2.42
N THR A 86 -2.00 6.08 -3.23
CA THR A 86 -3.04 6.99 -3.74
C THR A 86 -3.85 7.58 -2.60
N TRP A 87 -4.29 6.75 -1.65
CA TRP A 87 -5.06 7.27 -0.53
C TRP A 87 -4.22 8.15 0.40
N ILE A 88 -2.99 7.76 0.76
CA ILE A 88 -2.11 8.55 1.64
C ILE A 88 -1.82 9.93 1.03
N ALA A 89 -1.65 10.01 -0.30
CA ALA A 89 -1.47 11.29 -0.98
C ALA A 89 -2.64 12.25 -0.76
N HIS A 90 -3.87 11.74 -0.65
CA HIS A 90 -5.08 12.53 -0.39
C HIS A 90 -5.44 12.68 1.09
N ALA A 91 -4.96 11.78 1.97
CA ALA A 91 -5.39 11.69 3.37
C ALA A 91 -5.13 12.97 4.18
N PHE A 92 -4.14 13.76 3.75
CA PHE A 92 -3.70 14.99 4.40
C PHE A 92 -3.91 16.24 3.52
N GLU A 93 -4.62 16.12 2.39
CA GLU A 93 -4.97 17.29 1.58
C GLU A 93 -6.01 18.12 2.35
N SER A 94 -5.55 19.24 2.92
CA SER A 94 -6.36 20.18 3.68
C SER A 94 -7.41 20.83 2.77
N ARG A 95 -8.68 20.41 2.89
CA ARG A 95 -9.84 21.04 2.23
C ARG A 95 -10.95 21.45 3.19
N SER A 96 -10.86 21.09 4.47
CA SER A 96 -11.83 21.49 5.49
C SER A 96 -11.17 21.65 6.85
N ASP A 97 -11.67 22.59 7.65
CA ASP A 97 -11.20 22.86 9.02
C ASP A 97 -11.29 21.64 9.96
N THR A 98 -12.08 20.62 9.61
CA THR A 98 -12.20 19.35 10.35
C THR A 98 -11.77 18.15 9.50
N PRO A 99 -10.58 17.57 9.73
CA PRO A 99 -10.15 16.38 8.99
C PRO A 99 -11.04 15.17 9.33
N LEU A 100 -11.34 14.34 8.32
CA LEU A 100 -12.14 13.11 8.47
C LEU A 100 -11.49 12.07 9.39
N VAL A 101 -10.16 12.11 9.51
CA VAL A 101 -9.36 11.24 10.36
C VAL A 101 -8.17 12.04 10.88
N SER A 102 -7.85 11.89 12.17
CA SER A 102 -6.71 12.59 12.74
C SER A 102 -5.39 12.05 12.17
N PRO A 103 -4.36 12.90 11.98
CA PRO A 103 -3.05 12.46 11.52
C PRO A 103 -2.46 11.32 12.34
N ALA A 104 -2.62 11.37 13.67
CA ALA A 104 -2.19 10.32 14.58
C ALA A 104 -2.87 8.96 14.28
N ALA A 105 -4.19 8.95 14.06
CA ALA A 105 -4.93 7.73 13.74
C ALA A 105 -4.53 7.16 12.36
N VAL A 106 -4.18 8.00 11.38
CA VAL A 106 -3.64 7.54 10.09
C VAL A 106 -2.28 6.88 10.28
N ILE A 107 -1.41 7.47 11.09
CA ILE A 107 -0.09 6.90 11.38
C ILE A 107 -0.24 5.54 12.05
N GLU A 108 -1.02 5.47 13.13
CA GLU A 108 -1.20 4.27 13.95
C GLU A 108 -1.88 3.14 13.19
N HIS A 109 -3.00 3.42 12.52
CA HIS A 109 -3.85 2.37 11.95
C HIS A 109 -3.57 2.08 10.48
N VAL A 110 -2.83 2.92 9.76
CA VAL A 110 -2.53 2.71 8.33
C VAL A 110 -1.04 2.62 8.09
N ILE A 111 -0.27 3.65 8.43
CA ILE A 111 1.14 3.76 8.01
C ILE A 111 2.02 2.76 8.75
N GLN A 112 1.89 2.64 10.07
CA GLN A 112 2.67 1.70 10.87
C GLN A 112 2.47 0.24 10.45
N PRO A 113 1.24 -0.32 10.38
CA PRO A 113 1.04 -1.72 9.98
C PRO A 113 1.47 -1.98 8.53
N LEU A 114 1.29 -0.99 7.65
CA LEU A 114 1.77 -1.04 6.28
C LEU A 114 3.30 -1.19 6.24
N PHE A 115 4.05 -0.29 6.88
CA PHE A 115 5.52 -0.33 6.83
C PHE A 115 6.13 -1.50 7.60
N ALA A 116 5.52 -1.93 8.71
CA ALA A 116 5.91 -3.16 9.38
C ALA A 116 5.85 -4.37 8.43
N THR A 117 4.88 -4.39 7.51
CA THR A 117 4.72 -5.45 6.52
C THR A 117 5.67 -5.29 5.33
N VAL A 118 5.67 -4.12 4.68
CA VAL A 118 6.28 -3.98 3.35
C VAL A 118 7.79 -3.71 3.40
N LEU A 119 8.31 -3.13 4.48
CA LEU A 119 9.75 -2.87 4.59
C LEU A 119 10.53 -4.13 4.92
N ALA A 120 10.04 -4.94 5.86
CA ALA A 120 10.62 -6.24 6.16
C ALA A 120 10.63 -7.13 4.91
N ASP A 121 9.51 -7.16 4.16
CA ASP A 121 9.43 -7.87 2.89
C ASP A 121 10.46 -7.36 1.86
N TYR A 122 10.55 -6.04 1.69
CA TYR A 122 11.48 -5.43 0.74
C TYR A 122 12.94 -5.77 1.07
N GLU A 123 13.31 -5.75 2.36
CA GLU A 123 14.66 -6.08 2.82
C GLU A 123 15.03 -7.54 2.52
N MET A 124 14.13 -8.48 2.87
CA MET A 124 14.34 -9.91 2.72
C MET A 124 14.39 -10.38 1.25
N ASN A 125 13.72 -9.66 0.34
CA ASN A 125 13.65 -10.05 -1.06
C ASN A 125 15.00 -9.90 -1.78
N VAL A 126 15.32 -10.86 -2.66
CA VAL A 126 16.43 -10.75 -3.61
C VAL A 126 16.25 -9.51 -4.51
N PRO A 127 17.34 -8.92 -5.04
CA PRO A 127 17.26 -7.67 -5.80
C PRO A 127 16.21 -7.68 -6.93
N ALA A 128 16.10 -8.77 -7.70
CA ALA A 128 15.14 -8.88 -8.80
C ALA A 128 13.66 -8.98 -8.36
N ALA A 129 13.41 -9.39 -7.11
CA ALA A 129 12.08 -9.55 -6.52
C ALA A 129 11.60 -8.31 -5.74
N ARG A 130 12.50 -7.38 -5.40
CA ARG A 130 12.15 -6.12 -4.72
C ARG A 130 11.17 -5.30 -5.55
N GLU A 131 10.13 -4.79 -4.91
CA GLU A 131 9.10 -3.97 -5.55
C GLU A 131 9.43 -2.47 -5.39
N PRO A 132 9.82 -1.76 -6.46
CA PRO A 132 10.26 -0.36 -6.36
C PRO A 132 9.19 0.58 -5.79
N LYS A 133 7.90 0.27 -5.97
CA LYS A 133 6.79 1.08 -5.46
C LYS A 133 6.83 1.24 -3.94
N VAL A 134 7.48 0.34 -3.19
CA VAL A 134 7.69 0.48 -1.73
C VAL A 134 8.44 1.77 -1.40
N LEU A 135 9.47 2.10 -2.17
CA LEU A 135 10.24 3.33 -1.97
C LEU A 135 9.44 4.59 -2.35
N SER A 136 8.63 4.49 -3.42
CA SER A 136 7.70 5.57 -3.76
C SER A 136 6.65 5.81 -2.68
N LEU A 137 6.12 4.73 -2.09
CA LEU A 137 5.16 4.80 -0.98
C LEU A 137 5.78 5.45 0.26
N LEU A 138 7.02 5.11 0.60
CA LEU A 138 7.79 5.78 1.66
C LEU A 138 7.89 7.28 1.41
N SER A 139 8.32 7.66 0.20
CA SER A 139 8.45 9.07 -0.18
C SER A 139 7.12 9.83 -0.08
N ILE A 140 6.03 9.26 -0.63
CA ILE A 140 4.68 9.85 -0.56
C ILE A 140 4.25 10.02 0.90
N SER A 141 4.45 9.00 1.74
CA SER A 141 4.05 9.06 3.15
C SER A 141 4.79 10.15 3.91
N ILE A 142 6.10 10.29 3.69
CA ILE A 142 6.92 11.34 4.32
C ILE A 142 6.46 12.74 3.88
N VAL A 143 6.26 12.93 2.57
CA VAL A 143 5.81 14.22 2.02
C VAL A 143 4.45 14.62 2.58
N SER A 144 3.50 13.69 2.59
CA SER A 144 2.14 13.93 3.10
C SER A 144 2.12 14.22 4.61
N LEU A 145 2.91 13.49 5.41
CA LEU A 145 3.02 13.73 6.85
C LEU A 145 3.68 15.08 7.16
N LYS A 146 4.72 15.46 6.42
CA LYS A 146 5.38 16.76 6.60
C LYS A 146 4.41 17.92 6.36
N ALA A 147 3.58 17.84 5.32
CA ALA A 147 2.57 18.86 5.05
C ALA A 147 1.62 19.04 6.24
N SER A 148 1.12 17.93 6.81
CA SER A 148 0.26 17.96 8.00
C SER A 148 0.92 18.60 9.22
N ILE A 149 2.19 18.26 9.52
CA ILE A 149 2.90 18.79 10.69
C ILE A 149 3.14 20.31 10.55
N LEU A 150 3.45 20.79 9.34
CA LEU A 150 3.66 22.22 9.10
C LEU A 150 2.37 23.03 9.24
N ASP A 151 1.23 22.46 8.84
CA ASP A 151 -0.08 23.10 9.03
C ASP A 151 -0.42 23.24 10.52
N ASP A 152 -0.15 22.22 11.34
CA ASP A 152 -0.36 22.28 12.80
C ASP A 152 0.49 23.39 13.48
N ILE A 153 1.75 23.54 13.08
CA ILE A 153 2.65 24.57 13.64
C ILE A 153 2.16 25.98 13.29
N ASN A 154 1.72 26.21 12.04
CA ASN A 154 1.20 27.51 11.62
C ASN A 154 -0.11 27.88 12.32
N PHE A 155 -0.93 26.89 12.68
CA PHE A 155 -2.15 27.14 13.47
C PHE A 155 -1.84 27.57 14.91
N THR A 156 -0.83 26.96 15.53
CA THR A 156 -0.43 27.31 16.91
C THR A 156 0.23 28.68 17.04
N SER A 157 0.89 29.20 16.00
CA SER A 157 1.57 30.50 16.03
C SER A 157 0.66 31.70 15.76
N LEU A 158 -0.55 31.50 15.22
CA LEU A 158 -1.56 32.56 15.05
C LEU A 158 -2.46 32.76 16.29
N HIS A 159 -2.40 31.85 17.27
CA HIS A 159 -3.20 31.88 18.49
C HIS A 159 -2.40 32.17 19.77
N MET A 160 -1.12 32.57 19.63
CA MET A 160 -0.31 33.21 20.68
C MET A 160 -0.13 34.70 20.41
#